data_AF-A0A9W8VQM0-F1
#
_entry.id   AF-A0A9W8VQM0-F1
#
_cell.length_a   1.000
_cell.length_b   1.000
_cell.length_c   1.000
_cell.angle_alpha   90.00
_cell.angle_beta   90.00
_cell.angle_gamma   90.00
#
_symmetry.space_group_name_H-M   'P 1'
#
loop_
_entity.id
_entity.type
_entity.pdbx_description
1 polymer ?
#
loop_
_entity_poly.entity_id
_entity_poly.type
_entity_poly.pdbx_seq_one_letter_code
_entity_poly.pdbx_strand_id
1 'polypeptide(L)'
;MILTLDQGSGIPAGINIPNYDDIRQTEGFKNVSLGNVLSAKAPDEKIPFIRDEDLEVYKKQRDGAFEVQVGLHELTGHGCGKLLQETSPGTFNFDKENPPVSPVDNNPITTWYKPGQTWGSVFGSIAASYEECRAELVAMHLSCEFPALKIFGYGDGSEDINGEAGDVLYASYLSMARAGLASLEMWDPKSQKWGQAHSQARFSILKCFLEAEDDFCKLDYKQDDLSDLTIKLDRSKILTAGRDAVAKYLQKLHIYKSTADVKTGTDFYVHMTTVDPEFWGKKVRDIVLKNKQPRKVFVQANTSLDEASGKVSFKHYEPSLAGMIESWAERNL
;
A
#
# COMPACT_ATOMS: atom_id res chain seq x y z
N MET A 1 -1.55 11.01 18.34
CA MET A 1 -0.29 10.34 18.75
C MET A 1 -0.66 9.00 19.35
N ILE A 2 -0.08 7.89 18.85
CA ILE A 2 -0.20 6.59 19.53
C ILE A 2 0.56 6.66 20.85
N LEU A 3 -0.12 6.31 21.94
CA LEU A 3 0.48 6.15 23.27
C LEU A 3 1.02 4.72 23.44
N THR A 4 0.18 3.72 23.14
CA THR A 4 0.53 2.30 23.13
C THR A 4 -0.29 1.62 22.04
N LEU A 5 0.31 0.68 21.32
CA LEU A 5 -0.39 -0.26 20.46
C LEU A 5 0.06 -1.67 20.89
N ASP A 6 -0.84 -2.35 21.59
CA ASP A 6 -0.61 -3.69 22.10
C ASP A 6 -1.31 -4.72 21.20
N GLN A 7 -0.59 -5.77 20.80
CA GLN A 7 -0.93 -6.83 19.83
C GLN A 7 -0.52 -6.68 18.36
N GLY A 8 0.76 -6.45 18.07
CA GLY A 8 1.28 -6.66 16.71
C GLY A 8 2.80 -6.75 16.63
N SER A 9 3.31 -7.54 15.68
CA SER A 9 4.74 -7.61 15.32
C SER A 9 5.28 -6.33 14.64
N GLY A 10 4.43 -5.30 14.50
CA GLY A 10 4.78 -3.98 13.99
C GLY A 10 3.62 -2.99 14.16
N ILE A 11 3.95 -1.70 14.22
CA ILE A 11 2.97 -0.60 14.29
C ILE A 11 2.67 -0.14 12.85
N PRO A 12 1.40 -0.11 12.40
CA PRO A 12 1.06 0.34 11.07
C PRO A 12 1.21 1.87 10.93
N ALA A 13 1.17 2.36 9.70
CA ALA A 13 1.19 3.80 9.39
C ALA A 13 -0.21 4.42 9.41
N GLY A 14 -1.22 3.65 9.01
CA GLY A 14 -2.63 3.99 9.03
C GLY A 14 -3.49 2.75 9.22
N ILE A 15 -4.77 2.95 9.55
CA ILE A 15 -5.74 1.87 9.73
C ILE A 15 -7.15 2.33 9.31
N ASN A 16 -7.82 1.56 8.45
CA ASN A 16 -9.25 1.60 8.18
C ASN A 16 -9.99 0.54 9.03
N ILE A 17 -11.03 0.94 9.76
CA ILE A 17 -11.81 0.03 10.62
C ILE A 17 -13.30 0.39 10.71
N PRO A 18 -14.20 -0.58 10.97
CA PRO A 18 -13.91 -2.00 11.18
C PRO A 18 -13.80 -2.81 9.87
N ASN A 19 -13.20 -4.01 9.95
CA ASN A 19 -13.08 -4.94 8.83
C ASN A 19 -14.37 -5.75 8.57
N TYR A 20 -15.53 -5.10 8.69
CA TYR A 20 -16.86 -5.68 8.47
C TYR A 20 -17.51 -4.98 7.28
N ASP A 21 -17.63 -5.70 6.16
CA ASP A 21 -18.11 -5.15 4.89
C ASP A 21 -19.55 -4.61 4.95
N ASP A 22 -20.41 -5.24 5.77
CA ASP A 22 -21.78 -4.84 6.01
C ASP A 22 -21.84 -3.48 6.74
N ILE A 23 -21.12 -3.35 7.87
CA ILE A 23 -21.04 -2.09 8.63
C ILE A 23 -20.49 -0.97 7.74
N ARG A 24 -19.42 -1.23 6.98
CA ARG A 24 -18.81 -0.25 6.08
C ARG A 24 -19.80 0.28 5.03
N GLN A 25 -20.68 -0.59 4.52
CA GLN A 25 -21.63 -0.24 3.47
C GLN A 25 -22.90 0.43 4.00
N THR A 26 -23.40 0.07 5.18
CA THR A 26 -24.70 0.52 5.67
C THR A 26 -24.62 1.61 6.75
N GLU A 27 -23.55 1.65 7.54
CA GLU A 27 -23.40 2.57 8.67
C GLU A 27 -22.25 3.56 8.44
N GLY A 28 -21.06 3.06 8.11
CA GLY A 28 -19.85 3.85 7.90
C GLY A 28 -18.59 3.18 8.45
N PHE A 29 -17.49 3.93 8.47
CA PHE A 29 -16.16 3.46 8.90
C PHE A 29 -15.30 4.62 9.43
N LYS A 30 -14.15 4.29 10.04
CA LYS A 30 -13.16 5.24 10.55
C LYS A 30 -11.80 5.00 9.91
N ASN A 31 -11.07 6.09 9.73
CA ASN A 31 -9.69 6.10 9.23
C ASN A 31 -8.80 6.78 10.26
N VAL A 32 -7.65 6.18 10.54
CA VAL A 32 -6.69 6.71 11.50
C VAL A 32 -5.32 6.77 10.83
N SER A 33 -4.71 7.96 10.79
CA SER A 33 -3.31 8.14 10.39
C SER A 33 -2.44 8.33 11.63
N LEU A 34 -1.32 7.61 11.70
CA LEU A 34 -0.48 7.49 12.89
C LEU A 34 0.72 8.44 12.77
N GLY A 35 0.47 9.74 12.86
CA GLY A 35 1.45 10.80 12.57
C GLY A 35 2.80 10.67 13.30
N ASN A 36 2.83 10.19 14.54
CA ASN A 36 4.09 9.97 15.27
C ASN A 36 4.87 8.73 14.83
N VAL A 37 4.21 7.79 14.17
CA VAL A 37 4.84 6.64 13.51
C VAL A 37 5.42 7.09 12.17
N LEU A 38 4.67 7.89 11.41
CA LEU A 38 5.08 8.48 10.12
C LEU A 38 6.33 9.36 10.27
N SER A 39 6.41 10.17 11.32
CA SER A 39 7.52 11.11 11.52
C SER A 39 8.81 10.47 12.05
N ALA A 40 8.80 9.20 12.45
CA ALA A 40 9.96 8.53 13.02
C ALA A 40 11.04 8.25 11.96
N LYS A 41 12.25 8.79 12.16
CA LYS A 41 13.39 8.63 11.24
C LYS A 41 14.57 7.94 11.92
N ALA A 42 15.22 7.06 11.18
CA ALA A 42 16.54 6.58 11.56
C ALA A 42 17.58 7.62 11.08
N PRO A 43 18.57 8.00 11.92
CA PRO A 43 19.70 8.80 11.45
C PRO A 43 20.45 8.03 10.34
N ASP A 44 20.91 8.75 9.33
CA ASP A 44 21.77 8.23 8.24
C ASP A 44 21.17 7.05 7.42
N GLU A 45 19.84 6.97 7.34
CA GLU A 45 19.15 5.95 6.53
C GLU A 45 19.57 6.02 5.06
N LYS A 46 20.15 4.93 4.53
CA LYS A 46 20.46 4.82 3.11
C LYS A 46 19.18 4.61 2.30
N ILE A 47 19.10 5.25 1.15
CA ILE A 47 17.95 5.14 0.23
C ILE A 47 18.42 4.48 -1.07
N PRO A 48 18.62 3.14 -1.08
CA PRO A 48 19.04 2.44 -2.28
C PRO A 48 17.99 2.53 -3.40
N PHE A 49 18.45 2.28 -4.63
CA PHE A 49 17.66 2.19 -5.87
C PHE A 49 17.08 3.51 -6.39
N ILE A 50 17.41 4.64 -5.78
CA ILE A 50 17.08 5.98 -6.27
C ILE A 50 18.27 6.55 -7.02
N ARG A 51 18.04 7.15 -8.19
CA ARG A 51 19.09 7.82 -8.96
C ARG A 51 19.54 9.09 -8.24
N ASP A 52 20.81 9.45 -8.39
CA ASP A 52 21.38 10.63 -7.73
C ASP A 52 20.61 11.93 -8.06
N GLU A 53 20.14 12.07 -9.31
CA GLU A 53 19.34 13.23 -9.76
C GLU A 53 17.95 13.32 -9.11
N ASP A 54 17.41 12.19 -8.64
CA ASP A 54 16.10 12.12 -7.99
C ASP A 54 16.20 12.19 -6.46
N LEU A 55 17.40 12.01 -5.90
CA LEU A 55 17.58 11.76 -4.47
C LEU A 55 17.15 12.95 -3.61
N GLU A 56 17.44 14.18 -4.05
CA GLU A 56 17.12 15.39 -3.30
C GLU A 56 15.60 15.62 -3.23
N VAL A 57 14.90 15.54 -4.36
CA VAL A 57 13.43 15.66 -4.36
C VAL A 57 12.79 14.52 -3.58
N TYR A 58 13.29 13.29 -3.73
CA TYR A 58 12.78 12.14 -2.99
C TYR A 58 12.94 12.31 -1.48
N LYS A 59 14.13 12.67 -1.00
CA LYS A 59 14.38 12.89 0.44
C LYS A 59 13.48 13.98 1.02
N LYS A 60 13.29 15.07 0.29
CA LYS A 60 12.48 16.21 0.73
C LYS A 60 11.00 15.84 0.83
N GLN A 61 10.49 15.08 -0.13
CA GLN A 61 9.04 14.90 -0.30
C GLN A 61 8.50 13.53 0.12
N ARG A 62 9.34 12.52 0.35
CA ARG A 62 8.88 11.15 0.65
C ARG A 62 7.92 11.06 1.84
N ASP A 63 8.09 11.91 2.85
CA ASP A 63 7.23 11.89 4.03
C ASP A 63 5.83 12.43 3.69
N GLY A 64 5.76 13.57 3.00
CA GLY A 64 4.50 14.15 2.54
C GLY A 64 3.79 13.27 1.52
N ALA A 65 4.55 12.67 0.59
CA ALA A 65 4.04 11.68 -0.34
C ALA A 65 3.45 10.46 0.37
N PHE A 66 4.11 9.98 1.44
CA PHE A 66 3.62 8.86 2.22
C PHE A 66 2.37 9.22 3.04
N GLU A 67 2.28 10.44 3.58
CA GLU A 67 1.08 10.93 4.27
C GLU A 67 -0.13 11.01 3.34
N VAL A 68 0.04 11.57 2.14
CA VAL A 68 -0.99 11.59 1.09
C VAL A 68 -1.41 10.17 0.73
N GLN A 69 -0.43 9.28 0.49
CA GLN A 69 -0.69 7.89 0.15
C GLN A 69 -1.51 7.19 1.23
N VAL A 70 -1.13 7.30 2.51
CA VAL A 70 -1.87 6.70 3.63
C VAL A 70 -3.28 7.30 3.74
N GLY A 71 -3.42 8.62 3.71
CA GLY A 71 -4.72 9.28 3.83
C GLY A 71 -5.71 8.81 2.76
N LEU A 72 -5.26 8.74 1.50
CA LEU A 72 -6.09 8.27 0.39
C LEU A 72 -6.29 6.75 0.43
N HIS A 73 -5.28 5.98 0.80
CA HIS A 73 -5.33 4.51 0.88
C HIS A 73 -6.39 4.04 1.88
N GLU A 74 -6.43 4.62 3.07
CA GLU A 74 -7.41 4.24 4.10
C GLU A 74 -8.81 4.73 3.72
N LEU A 75 -8.97 6.04 3.48
CA LEU A 75 -10.29 6.66 3.31
C LEU A 75 -10.94 6.26 1.98
N THR A 76 -10.21 6.40 0.90
CA THR A 76 -10.75 6.23 -0.46
C THR A 76 -10.35 4.90 -1.08
N GLY A 77 -9.23 4.30 -0.68
CA GLY A 77 -8.86 2.95 -1.05
C GLY A 77 -9.82 1.96 -0.40
N HIS A 78 -9.57 1.57 0.85
CA HIS A 78 -10.39 0.61 1.58
C HIS A 78 -11.85 1.03 1.76
N GLY A 79 -12.09 2.33 1.95
CA GLY A 79 -13.44 2.86 2.16
C GLY A 79 -14.36 2.86 0.94
N CYS A 80 -13.87 2.56 -0.26
CA CYS A 80 -14.69 2.54 -1.48
C CYS A 80 -14.94 1.14 -2.05
N GLY A 81 -15.99 1.05 -2.87
CA GLY A 81 -16.33 -0.13 -3.65
C GLY A 81 -17.51 -0.91 -3.11
N LYS A 82 -18.41 -1.27 -4.03
CA LYS A 82 -19.61 -2.03 -3.73
C LYS A 82 -19.39 -3.49 -4.08
N LEU A 83 -19.74 -4.40 -3.18
CA LEU A 83 -19.83 -5.82 -3.48
C LEU A 83 -21.24 -6.14 -3.99
N LEU A 84 -21.34 -6.83 -5.12
CA LEU A 84 -22.61 -7.31 -5.65
C LEU A 84 -22.98 -8.60 -4.94
N GLN A 85 -24.10 -8.61 -4.23
CA GLN A 85 -24.47 -9.70 -3.33
C GLN A 85 -25.91 -10.15 -3.53
N GLU A 86 -26.11 -11.45 -3.42
CA GLU A 86 -27.39 -12.04 -3.03
C GLU A 86 -27.45 -12.00 -1.50
N THR A 87 -28.15 -11.01 -0.95
CA THR A 87 -28.16 -10.70 0.49
C THR A 87 -28.96 -11.72 1.29
N SER A 88 -29.98 -12.31 0.65
CA SER A 88 -30.74 -13.46 1.12
C SER A 88 -31.24 -14.24 -0.11
N PRO A 89 -31.72 -15.49 0.02
CA PRO A 89 -32.16 -16.28 -1.13
C PRO A 89 -33.14 -15.50 -2.02
N GLY A 90 -32.73 -15.23 -3.27
CA GLY A 90 -33.52 -14.48 -4.24
C GLY A 90 -33.59 -12.96 -4.06
N THR A 91 -32.89 -12.38 -3.07
CA THR A 91 -32.81 -10.92 -2.86
C THR A 91 -31.41 -10.41 -3.20
N PHE A 92 -31.31 -9.42 -4.07
CA PHE A 92 -30.04 -8.90 -4.57
C PHE A 92 -29.89 -7.42 -4.23
N ASN A 93 -28.66 -6.97 -3.95
CA ASN A 93 -28.36 -5.55 -3.75
C ASN A 93 -28.08 -4.80 -5.08
N PHE A 94 -28.40 -5.42 -6.21
CA PHE A 94 -28.27 -4.90 -7.57
C PHE A 94 -29.41 -5.42 -8.45
N ASP A 95 -29.64 -4.79 -9.61
CA ASP A 95 -30.63 -5.28 -10.57
C ASP A 95 -30.09 -6.55 -11.24
N LYS A 96 -30.59 -7.71 -10.81
CA LYS A 96 -30.19 -9.01 -11.38
C LYS A 96 -30.84 -9.27 -12.74
N GLU A 97 -32.02 -8.71 -13.00
CA GLU A 97 -32.74 -8.95 -14.26
C GLU A 97 -32.15 -8.10 -15.40
N ASN A 98 -31.59 -6.94 -15.06
CA ASN A 98 -30.76 -6.11 -15.94
C ASN A 98 -29.37 -5.92 -15.31
N PRO A 99 -28.51 -6.95 -15.31
CA PRO A 99 -27.23 -6.91 -14.62
C PRO A 99 -26.36 -5.77 -15.16
N PRO A 100 -25.58 -5.09 -14.28
CA PRO A 100 -24.59 -4.11 -14.70
C PRO A 100 -23.67 -4.68 -15.77
N VAL A 101 -23.18 -3.84 -16.68
CA VAL A 101 -22.19 -4.22 -17.69
C VAL A 101 -20.80 -3.94 -17.13
N SER A 102 -19.93 -4.95 -17.18
CA SER A 102 -18.52 -4.80 -16.79
C SER A 102 -17.79 -3.87 -17.76
N PRO A 103 -17.08 -2.84 -17.27
CA PRO A 103 -16.27 -1.97 -18.12
C PRO A 103 -14.96 -2.64 -18.59
N VAL A 104 -14.62 -3.83 -18.08
CA VAL A 104 -13.38 -4.53 -18.42
C VAL A 104 -13.51 -5.30 -19.74
N ASP A 105 -14.67 -5.89 -19.98
CA ASP A 105 -14.94 -6.79 -21.11
C ASP A 105 -16.25 -6.50 -21.84
N ASN A 106 -17.01 -5.49 -21.39
CA ASN A 106 -18.31 -5.08 -21.93
C ASN A 106 -19.40 -6.16 -21.88
N ASN A 107 -19.24 -7.17 -21.03
CA ASN A 107 -20.26 -8.21 -20.83
C ASN A 107 -21.10 -7.92 -19.58
N PRO A 108 -22.39 -8.33 -19.56
CA PRO A 108 -23.19 -8.26 -18.34
C PRO A 108 -22.61 -9.15 -17.23
N ILE A 109 -22.68 -8.69 -15.97
CA ILE A 109 -22.18 -9.45 -14.82
C ILE A 109 -22.96 -10.75 -14.61
N THR A 110 -22.24 -11.86 -14.46
CA THR A 110 -22.80 -13.20 -14.22
C THR A 110 -22.45 -13.81 -12.87
N THR A 111 -21.62 -13.14 -12.07
CA THR A 111 -21.15 -13.61 -10.76
C THR A 111 -21.45 -12.59 -9.66
N TRP A 112 -21.61 -13.07 -8.42
CA TRP A 112 -21.87 -12.25 -7.23
C TRP A 112 -21.63 -13.09 -5.97
N TYR A 113 -21.51 -12.43 -4.82
CA TYR A 113 -21.38 -13.10 -3.52
C TYR A 113 -22.71 -13.73 -3.10
N LYS A 114 -22.68 -14.99 -2.67
CA LYS A 114 -23.84 -15.71 -2.13
C LYS A 114 -24.08 -15.38 -0.66
N PRO A 115 -25.27 -15.68 -0.10
CA PRO A 115 -25.54 -15.47 1.32
C PRO A 115 -24.45 -16.11 2.21
N GLY A 116 -23.88 -15.31 3.12
CA GLY A 116 -22.81 -15.71 4.03
C GLY A 116 -21.39 -15.68 3.44
N GLN A 117 -21.23 -15.44 2.13
CA GLN A 117 -19.90 -15.25 1.54
C GLN A 117 -19.40 -13.83 1.75
N THR A 118 -18.11 -13.71 2.05
CA THR A 118 -17.37 -12.46 2.14
C THR A 118 -16.23 -12.43 1.12
N TRP A 119 -15.69 -11.23 0.86
CA TRP A 119 -14.45 -11.03 0.08
C TRP A 119 -13.36 -12.01 0.51
N GLY A 120 -13.06 -12.04 1.81
CA GLY A 120 -12.02 -12.91 2.38
C GLY A 120 -12.31 -14.39 2.18
N SER A 121 -13.58 -14.81 2.31
CA SER A 121 -13.92 -16.24 2.18
C SER A 121 -13.76 -16.79 0.76
N VAL A 122 -14.01 -15.98 -0.28
CA VAL A 122 -14.02 -16.45 -1.67
C VAL A 122 -12.70 -16.23 -2.39
N PHE A 123 -11.95 -15.17 -2.08
CA PHE A 123 -10.61 -14.94 -2.63
C PHE A 123 -9.50 -15.59 -1.79
N GLY A 124 -9.82 -16.06 -0.59
CA GLY A 124 -8.93 -16.89 0.22
C GLY A 124 -7.58 -16.23 0.51
N SER A 125 -6.50 -16.94 0.21
CA SER A 125 -5.14 -16.54 0.60
C SER A 125 -4.63 -15.25 -0.08
N ILE A 126 -5.18 -14.87 -1.23
CA ILE A 126 -4.75 -13.65 -1.94
C ILE A 126 -5.56 -12.42 -1.51
N ALA A 127 -6.68 -12.60 -0.80
CA ALA A 127 -7.64 -11.54 -0.51
C ALA A 127 -7.01 -10.33 0.18
N ALA A 128 -6.10 -10.56 1.13
CA ALA A 128 -5.41 -9.49 1.85
C ALA A 128 -4.53 -8.67 0.88
N SER A 129 -3.55 -9.31 0.24
CA SER A 129 -2.63 -8.61 -0.67
C SER A 129 -3.32 -7.93 -1.84
N TYR A 130 -4.34 -8.58 -2.41
CA TYR A 130 -5.12 -8.02 -3.49
C TYR A 130 -5.84 -6.73 -3.05
N GLU A 131 -6.42 -6.72 -1.85
CA GLU A 131 -7.09 -5.53 -1.32
C GLU A 131 -6.10 -4.39 -1.03
N GLU A 132 -4.91 -4.71 -0.50
CA GLU A 132 -3.84 -3.71 -0.35
C GLU A 132 -3.41 -3.12 -1.69
N CYS A 133 -3.27 -3.96 -2.72
CA CYS A 133 -2.93 -3.50 -4.07
C CYS A 133 -3.98 -2.54 -4.61
N ARG A 134 -5.26 -2.90 -4.46
CA ARG A 134 -6.37 -2.02 -4.87
C ARG A 134 -6.35 -0.70 -4.11
N ALA A 135 -6.14 -0.70 -2.80
CA ALA A 135 -6.12 0.51 -1.99
C ALA A 135 -4.92 1.42 -2.32
N GLU A 136 -3.73 0.84 -2.50
CA GLU A 136 -2.54 1.56 -2.98
C GLU A 136 -2.78 2.19 -4.37
N LEU A 137 -3.38 1.47 -5.31
CA LEU A 137 -3.70 1.99 -6.65
C LEU A 137 -4.73 3.12 -6.63
N VAL A 138 -5.75 3.06 -5.77
CA VAL A 138 -6.71 4.17 -5.60
C VAL A 138 -5.97 5.43 -5.15
N ALA A 139 -5.12 5.30 -4.13
CA ALA A 139 -4.35 6.42 -3.62
C ALA A 139 -3.43 7.03 -4.68
N MET A 140 -2.79 6.20 -5.50
CA MET A 140 -1.96 6.67 -6.60
C MET A 140 -2.74 7.37 -7.72
N HIS A 141 -3.91 6.82 -8.07
CA HIS A 141 -4.77 7.42 -9.08
C HIS A 141 -5.30 8.78 -8.63
N LEU A 142 -5.77 8.88 -7.39
CA LEU A 142 -6.31 10.11 -6.81
C LEU A 142 -5.21 11.12 -6.46
N SER A 143 -3.98 10.69 -6.20
CA SER A 143 -2.86 11.62 -6.02
C SER A 143 -2.56 12.45 -7.27
N CYS A 144 -3.01 12.00 -8.45
CA CYS A 144 -2.92 12.78 -9.69
C CYS A 144 -3.99 13.88 -9.79
N GLU A 145 -4.96 13.91 -8.87
CA GLU A 145 -5.91 15.00 -8.73
C GLU A 145 -5.29 16.08 -7.83
N PHE A 146 -4.71 17.12 -8.42
CA PHE A 146 -4.08 18.21 -7.68
C PHE A 146 -4.99 18.90 -6.65
N PRO A 147 -6.32 18.99 -6.84
CA PRO A 147 -7.23 19.43 -5.77
C PRO A 147 -7.17 18.55 -4.52
N ALA A 148 -6.90 17.24 -4.65
CA ALA A 148 -6.66 16.37 -3.51
C ALA A 148 -5.36 16.74 -2.81
N LEU A 149 -4.26 16.95 -3.55
CA LEU A 149 -2.97 17.36 -2.98
C LEU A 149 -3.06 18.70 -2.21
N LYS A 150 -3.88 19.63 -2.69
CA LYS A 150 -4.19 20.89 -1.99
C LYS A 150 -4.83 20.65 -0.62
N ILE A 151 -5.73 19.67 -0.49
CA ILE A 151 -6.37 19.33 0.79
C ILE A 151 -5.32 18.88 1.81
N PHE A 152 -4.27 18.18 1.36
CA PHE A 152 -3.12 17.79 2.17
C PHE A 152 -2.10 18.92 2.39
N GLY A 153 -2.36 20.12 1.86
CA GLY A 153 -1.52 21.30 2.06
C GLY A 153 -0.43 21.51 1.00
N TYR A 154 -0.48 20.81 -0.13
CA TYR A 154 0.52 20.92 -1.20
C TYR A 154 -0.02 21.66 -2.42
N GLY A 155 0.61 22.78 -2.78
CA GLY A 155 0.19 23.62 -3.91
C GLY A 155 -1.19 24.28 -3.72
N ASP A 156 -1.73 24.81 -4.81
CA ASP A 156 -3.02 25.54 -4.81
C ASP A 156 -4.17 24.76 -5.48
N GLY A 157 -3.89 23.53 -5.93
CA GLY A 157 -4.81 22.65 -6.63
C GLY A 157 -4.76 22.74 -8.16
N SER A 158 -3.96 23.64 -8.73
CA SER A 158 -3.69 23.65 -10.17
C SER A 158 -2.75 22.52 -10.59
N GLU A 159 -2.95 21.99 -11.80
CA GLU A 159 -2.12 20.92 -12.35
C GLU A 159 -0.76 21.48 -12.82
N ASP A 160 0.30 21.17 -12.07
CA ASP A 160 1.69 21.45 -12.44
C ASP A 160 2.60 20.33 -11.92
N ILE A 161 2.98 19.41 -12.82
CA ILE A 161 3.86 18.27 -12.49
C ILE A 161 5.29 18.69 -12.11
N ASN A 162 5.69 19.94 -12.40
CA ASN A 162 7.00 20.48 -12.05
C ASN A 162 6.94 21.44 -10.84
N GLY A 163 5.74 21.69 -10.30
CA GLY A 163 5.53 22.49 -9.11
C GLY A 163 5.66 21.70 -7.80
N GLU A 164 5.37 22.35 -6.68
CA GLU A 164 5.48 21.75 -5.35
C GLU A 164 4.62 20.49 -5.18
N ALA A 165 3.36 20.53 -5.63
CA ALA A 165 2.47 19.36 -5.60
C ALA A 165 2.96 18.27 -6.56
N GLY A 166 3.54 18.65 -7.70
CA GLY A 166 4.16 17.73 -8.65
C GLY A 166 5.39 17.00 -8.08
N ASP A 167 6.18 17.67 -7.24
CA ASP A 167 7.31 17.05 -6.52
C ASP A 167 6.84 15.97 -5.53
N VAL A 168 5.75 16.24 -4.80
CA VAL A 168 5.11 15.26 -3.90
C VAL A 168 4.58 14.07 -4.69
N LEU A 169 3.89 14.33 -5.80
CA LEU A 169 3.37 13.29 -6.68
C LEU A 169 4.49 12.42 -7.27
N TYR A 170 5.57 13.05 -7.74
CA TYR A 170 6.75 12.35 -8.24
C TYR A 170 7.37 11.44 -7.17
N ALA A 171 7.57 11.97 -5.96
CA ALA A 171 8.09 11.19 -4.85
C ALA A 171 7.16 10.04 -4.42
N SER A 172 5.83 10.19 -4.58
CA SER A 172 4.85 9.13 -4.33
C SER A 172 5.02 7.96 -5.30
N TYR A 173 5.01 8.23 -6.61
CA TYR A 173 5.19 7.19 -7.64
C TYR A 173 6.56 6.53 -7.54
N LEU A 174 7.62 7.31 -7.31
CA LEU A 174 8.97 6.78 -7.12
C LEU A 174 9.09 5.93 -5.84
N SER A 175 8.39 6.32 -4.76
CA SER A 175 8.30 5.52 -3.53
C SER A 175 7.63 4.18 -3.77
N MET A 176 6.54 4.16 -4.55
CA MET A 176 5.85 2.92 -4.90
C MET A 176 6.76 1.98 -5.68
N ALA A 177 7.40 2.48 -6.74
CA ALA A 177 8.33 1.69 -7.55
C ALA A 177 9.48 1.12 -6.71
N ARG A 178 10.10 1.96 -5.86
CA ARG A 178 11.16 1.55 -4.95
C ARG A 178 10.68 0.51 -3.95
N ALA A 179 9.51 0.71 -3.36
CA ALA A 179 8.96 -0.23 -2.39
C ALA A 179 8.61 -1.57 -3.04
N GLY A 180 8.13 -1.58 -4.29
CA GLY A 180 7.91 -2.79 -5.08
C GLY A 180 9.20 -3.57 -5.35
N LEU A 181 10.29 -2.86 -5.68
CA LEU A 181 11.60 -3.48 -5.89
C LEU A 181 12.15 -4.07 -4.58
N ALA A 182 12.14 -3.27 -3.51
CA ALA A 182 12.62 -3.69 -2.19
C ALA A 182 11.79 -4.84 -1.60
N SER A 183 10.54 -5.01 -2.04
CA SER A 183 9.64 -6.06 -1.54
C SER A 183 10.13 -7.47 -1.82
N LEU A 184 11.04 -7.68 -2.76
CA LEU A 184 11.66 -8.99 -3.02
C LEU A 184 12.39 -9.57 -1.79
N GLU A 185 12.76 -8.74 -0.81
CA GLU A 185 13.22 -9.21 0.50
C GLU A 185 12.18 -10.11 1.18
N MET A 186 10.89 -9.80 1.00
CA MET A 186 9.75 -10.51 1.61
C MET A 186 9.27 -11.70 0.78
N TRP A 187 9.89 -11.99 -0.37
CA TRP A 187 9.59 -13.17 -1.16
C TRP A 187 10.58 -14.30 -0.84
N ASP A 188 10.06 -15.50 -0.60
CA ASP A 188 10.87 -16.69 -0.34
C ASP A 188 11.07 -17.52 -1.62
N PRO A 189 12.31 -17.66 -2.14
CA PRO A 189 12.58 -18.39 -3.37
C PRO A 189 12.30 -19.89 -3.28
N LYS A 190 12.34 -20.48 -2.09
CA LYS A 190 12.14 -21.93 -1.91
C LYS A 190 10.68 -22.32 -2.03
N SER A 191 9.80 -21.61 -1.33
CA SER A 191 8.36 -21.86 -1.35
C SER A 191 7.62 -21.06 -2.43
N GLN A 192 8.30 -20.08 -3.06
CA GLN A 192 7.74 -19.12 -4.01
C GLN A 192 6.55 -18.33 -3.44
N LYS A 193 6.61 -18.03 -2.15
CA LYS A 193 5.54 -17.32 -1.43
C LYS A 193 6.00 -15.95 -0.97
N TRP A 194 5.04 -15.03 -0.98
CA TRP A 194 5.16 -13.72 -0.37
C TRP A 194 4.87 -13.80 1.14
N GLY A 195 5.76 -13.22 1.95
CA GLY A 195 5.63 -13.16 3.40
C GLY A 195 4.91 -11.92 3.93
N GLN A 196 4.51 -10.98 3.06
CA GLN A 196 3.88 -9.71 3.45
C GLN A 196 2.96 -9.20 2.33
N ALA A 197 1.70 -8.92 2.67
CA ALA A 197 0.62 -8.59 1.73
C ALA A 197 0.82 -7.30 0.92
N HIS A 198 1.19 -6.19 1.58
CA HIS A 198 1.56 -4.94 0.93
C HIS A 198 2.83 -5.08 0.07
N SER A 199 3.80 -5.89 0.48
CA SER A 199 5.02 -6.12 -0.31
C SER A 199 4.70 -6.81 -1.63
N GLN A 200 3.86 -7.84 -1.59
CA GLN A 200 3.33 -8.49 -2.79
C GLN A 200 2.56 -7.50 -3.68
N ALA A 201 1.69 -6.68 -3.08
CA ALA A 201 0.94 -5.65 -3.77
C ALA A 201 1.86 -4.65 -4.49
N ARG A 202 2.82 -4.08 -3.78
CA ARG A 202 3.77 -3.09 -4.30
C ARG A 202 4.65 -3.65 -5.40
N PHE A 203 5.06 -4.92 -5.29
CA PHE A 203 5.77 -5.59 -6.39
C PHE A 203 4.90 -5.68 -7.65
N SER A 204 3.62 -6.02 -7.52
CA SER A 204 2.70 -6.06 -8.65
C SER A 204 2.47 -4.68 -9.28
N ILE A 205 2.47 -3.62 -8.47
CA ILE A 205 2.35 -2.24 -8.95
C ILE A 205 3.64 -1.80 -9.66
N LEU A 206 4.82 -2.20 -9.16
CA LEU A 206 6.07 -1.99 -9.90
C LEU A 206 6.03 -2.68 -11.26
N LYS A 207 5.57 -3.94 -11.35
CA LYS A 207 5.37 -4.61 -12.65
C LYS A 207 4.43 -3.82 -13.56
N CYS A 208 3.31 -3.32 -13.03
CA CYS A 208 2.41 -2.43 -13.77
C CYS A 208 3.13 -1.20 -14.34
N PHE A 209 4.03 -0.56 -13.59
CA PHE A 209 4.79 0.58 -14.13
C PHE A 209 5.80 0.19 -15.19
N LEU A 210 6.46 -0.96 -15.03
CA LEU A 210 7.43 -1.46 -15.99
C LEU A 210 6.76 -1.92 -17.30
N GLU A 211 5.50 -2.38 -17.22
CA GLU A 211 4.68 -2.77 -18.37
C GLU A 211 3.89 -1.59 -18.96
N ALA A 212 3.93 -0.42 -18.33
CA ALA A 212 3.26 0.78 -18.83
C ALA A 212 3.90 1.26 -20.14
N GLU A 213 3.06 1.86 -20.98
CA GLU A 213 3.48 2.41 -22.28
C GLU A 213 4.46 3.60 -22.12
N ASP A 214 5.00 4.05 -23.26
CA ASP A 214 5.87 5.23 -23.36
C ASP A 214 7.12 5.21 -22.46
N ASP A 215 7.68 4.04 -22.12
CA ASP A 215 8.86 3.93 -21.25
C ASP A 215 8.69 4.69 -19.91
N PHE A 216 7.48 4.64 -19.33
CA PHE A 216 7.15 5.35 -18.09
C PHE A 216 8.11 5.02 -16.93
N CYS A 217 8.44 3.74 -16.76
CA CYS A 217 9.32 3.27 -15.70
C CYS A 217 10.22 2.16 -16.21
N LYS A 218 11.47 2.15 -15.76
CA LYS A 218 12.42 1.06 -16.04
C LYS A 218 13.37 0.82 -14.89
N LEU A 219 13.87 -0.41 -14.82
CA LEU A 219 15.08 -0.73 -14.08
C LEU A 219 16.28 -0.25 -14.90
N ASP A 220 17.09 0.65 -14.34
CA ASP A 220 18.25 1.25 -14.99
C ASP A 220 19.53 0.73 -14.32
N TYR A 221 20.34 0.01 -15.08
CA TYR A 221 21.60 -0.59 -14.65
C TYR A 221 22.52 -0.77 -15.86
N LYS A 222 23.83 -0.73 -15.64
CA LYS A 222 24.85 -0.98 -16.67
C LYS A 222 25.70 -2.20 -16.37
N GLN A 223 25.75 -2.61 -15.11
CA GLN A 223 26.55 -3.76 -14.68
C GLN A 223 25.73 -5.05 -14.72
N ASP A 224 26.33 -6.13 -15.20
CA ASP A 224 25.68 -7.45 -15.29
C ASP A 224 25.28 -8.02 -13.91
N ASP A 225 25.96 -7.57 -12.85
CA ASP A 225 25.69 -7.97 -11.47
C ASP A 225 24.62 -7.11 -10.77
N LEU A 226 24.07 -6.11 -11.47
CA LEU A 226 23.06 -5.17 -10.99
C LEU A 226 23.50 -4.32 -9.78
N SER A 227 24.81 -4.20 -9.52
CA SER A 227 25.33 -3.43 -8.39
C SER A 227 25.03 -1.93 -8.46
N ASP A 228 24.78 -1.41 -9.66
CA ASP A 228 24.37 -0.03 -9.95
C ASP A 228 22.87 0.14 -10.22
N LEU A 229 22.06 -0.87 -9.86
CA LEU A 229 20.62 -0.86 -10.11
C LEU A 229 19.92 0.35 -9.47
N THR A 230 19.20 1.08 -10.30
CA THR A 230 18.30 2.17 -9.90
C THR A 230 16.97 2.07 -10.64
N ILE A 231 15.98 2.83 -10.18
CA ILE A 231 14.70 2.99 -10.86
C ILE A 231 14.74 4.32 -11.63
N LYS A 232 14.45 4.26 -12.92
CA LYS A 232 14.22 5.45 -13.74
C LYS A 232 12.73 5.58 -14.01
N LEU A 233 12.13 6.60 -13.41
CA LEU A 233 10.72 6.96 -13.54
C LEU A 233 10.63 8.28 -14.31
N ASP A 234 9.84 8.33 -15.38
CA ASP A 234 9.66 9.56 -16.16
C ASP A 234 8.56 10.43 -15.53
N ARG A 235 8.97 11.51 -14.85
CA ARG A 235 8.07 12.49 -14.23
C ARG A 235 7.01 13.00 -15.21
N SER A 236 7.39 13.28 -16.46
CA SER A 236 6.51 13.89 -17.46
C SER A 236 5.33 12.99 -17.85
N LYS A 237 5.45 11.69 -17.58
CA LYS A 237 4.48 10.67 -17.98
C LYS A 237 3.62 10.17 -16.84
N ILE A 238 3.78 10.71 -15.62
CA ILE A 238 2.95 10.32 -14.47
C ILE A 238 1.47 10.58 -14.77
N LEU A 239 1.12 11.77 -15.28
CA LEU A 239 -0.27 12.15 -15.54
C LEU A 239 -0.87 11.52 -16.80
N THR A 240 -0.03 10.86 -17.62
CA THR A 240 -0.44 10.19 -18.86
C THR A 240 -0.30 8.67 -18.71
N ALA A 241 0.75 8.07 -19.26
CA ALA A 241 0.95 6.62 -19.30
C ALA A 241 0.96 5.99 -17.90
N GLY A 242 1.56 6.65 -16.90
CA GLY A 242 1.60 6.15 -15.53
C GLY A 242 0.22 6.07 -14.89
N ARG A 243 -0.53 7.17 -14.92
CA ARG A 243 -1.90 7.25 -14.37
C ARG A 243 -2.86 6.32 -15.09
N ASP A 244 -2.74 6.21 -16.41
CA ASP A 244 -3.55 5.31 -17.23
C ASP A 244 -3.28 3.83 -16.89
N ALA A 245 -2.02 3.42 -16.75
CA ALA A 245 -1.65 2.07 -16.32
C ALA A 245 -2.21 1.75 -14.92
N VAL A 246 -2.06 2.68 -13.97
CA VAL A 246 -2.66 2.57 -12.61
C VAL A 246 -4.18 2.44 -12.69
N ALA A 247 -4.85 3.26 -13.51
CA ALA A 247 -6.31 3.25 -13.65
C ALA A 247 -6.82 1.93 -14.24
N LYS A 248 -6.18 1.44 -15.32
CA LYS A 248 -6.52 0.16 -15.95
C LYS A 248 -6.32 -1.01 -15.00
N TYR A 249 -5.22 -1.02 -14.23
CA TYR A 249 -4.97 -2.07 -13.25
C TYR A 249 -6.01 -2.04 -12.11
N LEU A 250 -6.28 -0.85 -11.57
CA LEU A 250 -7.30 -0.63 -10.55
C LEU A 250 -8.69 -1.09 -11.02
N GLN A 251 -9.09 -0.73 -12.25
CA GLN A 251 -10.40 -1.08 -12.79
C GLN A 251 -10.58 -2.60 -12.85
N LYS A 252 -9.58 -3.34 -13.36
CA LYS A 252 -9.61 -4.80 -13.38
C LYS A 252 -9.74 -5.36 -11.97
N LEU A 253 -8.86 -4.94 -11.05
CA LEU A 253 -8.89 -5.45 -9.68
C LEU A 253 -10.23 -5.20 -8.99
N HIS A 254 -10.75 -3.99 -9.14
CA HIS A 254 -12.01 -3.57 -8.54
C HIS A 254 -13.18 -4.37 -9.10
N ILE A 255 -13.30 -4.53 -10.41
CA ILE A 255 -14.44 -5.20 -11.03
C ILE A 255 -14.48 -6.69 -10.64
N TYR A 256 -13.35 -7.41 -10.69
CA TYR A 256 -13.33 -8.82 -10.28
C TYR A 256 -13.67 -8.99 -8.79
N LYS A 257 -13.19 -8.09 -7.93
CA LYS A 257 -13.58 -8.06 -6.51
C LYS A 257 -15.07 -7.80 -6.34
N SER A 258 -15.60 -6.74 -6.93
CA SER A 258 -16.99 -6.31 -6.75
C SER A 258 -17.99 -7.36 -7.22
N THR A 259 -17.62 -8.16 -8.22
CA THR A 259 -18.50 -9.15 -8.86
C THR A 259 -18.25 -10.58 -8.40
N ALA A 260 -17.37 -10.80 -7.43
CA ALA A 260 -16.95 -12.14 -7.00
C ALA A 260 -16.46 -13.03 -8.17
N ASP A 261 -15.81 -12.45 -9.19
CA ASP A 261 -15.14 -13.22 -10.24
C ASP A 261 -13.79 -13.73 -9.72
N VAL A 262 -13.87 -14.75 -8.87
CA VAL A 262 -12.73 -15.32 -8.16
C VAL A 262 -11.70 -15.88 -9.14
N LYS A 263 -12.15 -16.55 -10.21
CA LYS A 263 -11.24 -17.21 -11.13
C LYS A 263 -10.41 -16.18 -11.89
N THR A 264 -11.07 -15.24 -12.59
CA THR A 264 -10.36 -14.24 -13.39
C THR A 264 -9.53 -13.32 -12.50
N GLY A 265 -10.07 -12.90 -11.35
CA GLY A 265 -9.34 -12.06 -10.40
C GLY A 265 -8.10 -12.75 -9.83
N THR A 266 -8.20 -14.03 -9.45
CA THR A 266 -7.05 -14.80 -8.94
C THR A 266 -6.00 -14.99 -10.01
N ASP A 267 -6.39 -15.44 -11.21
CA ASP A 267 -5.47 -15.68 -12.32
C ASP A 267 -4.69 -14.40 -12.68
N PHE A 268 -5.41 -13.27 -12.76
CA PHE A 268 -4.81 -11.96 -13.04
C PHE A 268 -3.84 -11.49 -11.94
N TYR A 269 -4.25 -11.54 -10.67
CA TYR A 269 -3.42 -11.04 -9.58
C TYR A 269 -2.20 -11.93 -9.31
N VAL A 270 -2.35 -13.26 -9.43
CA VAL A 270 -1.22 -14.20 -9.34
C VAL A 270 -0.22 -13.92 -10.47
N HIS A 271 -0.68 -13.68 -11.70
CA HIS A 271 0.21 -13.30 -12.80
C HIS A 271 1.01 -12.02 -12.49
N MET A 272 0.33 -10.99 -11.97
CA MET A 272 0.98 -9.72 -11.61
C MET A 272 1.90 -9.82 -10.39
N THR A 273 1.75 -10.84 -9.56
CA THR A 273 2.58 -11.04 -8.35
C THR A 273 3.58 -12.19 -8.48
N THR A 274 3.61 -12.87 -9.64
CA THR A 274 4.57 -13.93 -9.92
C THR A 274 5.97 -13.36 -10.07
N VAL A 275 6.91 -13.95 -9.33
CA VAL A 275 8.33 -13.62 -9.36
C VAL A 275 9.03 -14.64 -10.25
N ASP A 276 9.58 -14.18 -11.38
CA ASP A 276 10.47 -15.01 -12.19
C ASP A 276 11.67 -15.47 -11.33
N PRO A 277 11.93 -16.78 -11.18
CA PRO A 277 12.95 -17.26 -10.26
C PRO A 277 14.37 -16.79 -10.57
N GLU A 278 14.72 -16.56 -11.84
CA GLU A 278 16.08 -16.26 -12.25
C GLU A 278 16.41 -14.77 -12.20
N PHE A 279 15.64 -13.95 -12.93
CA PHE A 279 15.87 -12.51 -12.96
C PHE A 279 15.43 -11.86 -11.64
N TRP A 280 14.15 -11.98 -11.29
CA TRP A 280 13.60 -11.32 -10.11
C TRP A 280 13.99 -12.03 -8.81
N GLY A 281 13.80 -13.35 -8.76
CA GLY A 281 13.93 -14.17 -7.56
C GLY A 281 15.36 -14.43 -7.10
N LYS A 282 16.33 -14.25 -8.01
CA LYS A 282 17.76 -14.45 -7.74
C LYS A 282 18.57 -13.20 -8.01
N LYS A 283 18.71 -12.76 -9.26
CA LYS A 283 19.61 -11.62 -9.59
C LYS A 283 19.20 -10.33 -8.88
N VAL A 284 17.96 -9.87 -9.08
CA VAL A 284 17.48 -8.62 -8.48
C VAL A 284 17.37 -8.75 -6.97
N ARG A 285 16.80 -9.87 -6.49
CA ARG A 285 16.64 -10.13 -5.06
C ARG A 285 17.98 -10.14 -4.31
N ASP A 286 19.05 -10.67 -4.88
CA ASP A 286 20.37 -10.66 -4.23
C ASP A 286 20.86 -9.23 -3.97
N ILE A 287 20.66 -8.31 -4.92
CA ILE A 287 21.02 -6.90 -4.73
C ILE A 287 20.07 -6.20 -3.75
N VAL A 288 18.78 -6.53 -3.76
CA VAL A 288 17.82 -6.07 -2.74
C VAL A 288 18.29 -6.47 -1.34
N LEU A 289 18.67 -7.73 -1.14
CA LEU A 289 19.15 -8.22 0.15
C LEU A 289 20.49 -7.62 0.58
N LYS A 290 21.41 -7.37 -0.37
CA LYS A 290 22.68 -6.66 -0.08
C LYS A 290 22.45 -5.23 0.39
N ASN A 291 21.39 -4.58 -0.09
CA ASN A 291 21.06 -3.18 0.23
C ASN A 291 19.95 -3.04 1.31
N LYS A 292 19.49 -4.15 1.90
CA LYS A 292 18.39 -4.11 2.87
C LYS A 292 18.70 -3.20 4.06
N GLN A 293 17.69 -2.46 4.51
CA GLN A 293 17.79 -1.60 5.68
C GLN A 293 17.07 -2.28 6.86
N PRO A 294 17.61 -2.19 8.09
CA PRO A 294 16.93 -2.75 9.25
C PRO A 294 15.58 -2.06 9.48
N ARG A 295 14.56 -2.84 9.87
CA ARG A 295 13.28 -2.25 10.25
C ARG A 295 13.41 -1.45 11.53
N LYS A 296 12.72 -0.32 11.58
CA LYS A 296 12.60 0.51 12.78
C LYS A 296 11.83 -0.25 13.86
N VAL A 297 12.24 -0.07 15.11
CA VAL A 297 11.55 -0.61 16.27
C VAL A 297 11.20 0.54 17.20
N PHE A 298 9.99 0.55 17.74
CA PHE A 298 9.49 1.62 18.59
C PHE A 298 9.60 1.22 20.06
N VAL A 299 10.34 2.01 20.83
CA VAL A 299 10.30 1.92 22.29
C VAL A 299 9.02 2.60 22.76
N GLN A 300 8.09 1.81 23.31
CA GLN A 300 6.77 2.28 23.71
C GLN A 300 6.74 2.59 25.20
N ALA A 301 6.03 3.66 25.58
CA ALA A 301 5.86 4.05 26.97
C ALA A 301 4.90 3.13 27.73
N ASN A 302 4.97 3.17 29.06
CA ASN A 302 4.04 2.50 29.96
C ASN A 302 3.26 3.53 30.78
N THR A 303 2.04 3.18 31.17
CA THR A 303 1.20 3.96 32.10
C THR A 303 0.94 3.18 33.37
N SER A 304 0.95 3.85 34.52
CA SER A 304 0.61 3.26 35.82
C SER A 304 -0.45 4.10 36.54
N LEU A 305 -1.37 3.44 37.25
CA LEU A 305 -2.36 4.08 38.10
C LEU A 305 -1.89 4.05 39.55
N ASP A 306 -1.84 5.21 40.19
CA ASP A 306 -1.78 5.30 41.64
C ASP A 306 -3.20 5.16 42.20
N GLU A 307 -3.52 3.99 42.75
CA GLU A 307 -4.85 3.67 43.30
C GLU A 307 -5.27 4.57 44.48
N ALA A 308 -4.31 5.10 45.24
CA ALA A 308 -4.61 5.95 46.39
C ALA A 308 -5.02 7.36 45.97
N SER A 309 -4.41 7.90 44.92
CA SER A 309 -4.68 9.25 44.42
C SER A 309 -5.59 9.29 43.18
N GLY A 310 -5.79 8.15 42.51
CA GLY A 310 -6.46 8.05 41.22
C GLY A 310 -5.66 8.65 40.05
N LYS A 311 -4.38 9.01 40.26
CA LYS A 311 -3.56 9.67 39.25
C LYS A 311 -2.87 8.65 38.33
N VAL A 312 -3.01 8.85 37.03
CA VAL A 312 -2.24 8.09 36.02
C VAL A 312 -0.89 8.78 35.76
N SER A 313 0.19 8.00 35.81
CA SER A 313 1.54 8.43 35.46
C SER A 313 1.98 7.81 34.13
N PHE A 314 2.84 8.53 33.42
CA PHE A 314 3.35 8.14 32.11
C PHE A 314 4.87 8.02 32.16
N LYS A 315 5.43 6.84 31.87
CA LYS A 315 6.88 6.59 31.85
C LYS A 315 7.37 6.40 30.42
N HIS A 316 8.20 7.34 29.97
CA HIS A 316 8.98 7.19 28.75
C HIS A 316 10.26 6.39 29.03
N TYR A 317 10.76 5.73 27.99
CA TYR A 317 12.03 5.01 28.01
C TYR A 317 12.93 5.53 26.90
N GLU A 318 14.24 5.47 27.12
CA GLU A 318 15.24 5.88 26.13
C GLU A 318 15.13 5.02 24.85
N PRO A 319 15.26 5.57 23.63
CA PRO A 319 15.27 4.81 22.38
C PRO A 319 16.58 4.02 22.20
N SER A 320 16.83 3.09 23.11
CA SER A 320 18.04 2.27 23.20
C SER A 320 17.68 0.79 23.42
N LEU A 321 18.65 -0.11 23.28
CA LEU A 321 18.46 -1.53 23.59
C LEU A 321 18.03 -1.75 25.04
N ALA A 322 18.65 -1.02 25.98
CA ALA A 322 18.31 -1.10 27.40
C ALA A 322 16.90 -0.55 27.67
N GLY A 323 16.55 0.61 27.10
CA GLY A 323 15.23 1.20 27.25
C GLY A 323 14.12 0.35 26.63
N MET A 324 14.39 -0.34 25.53
CA MET A 324 13.49 -1.36 24.99
C MET A 324 13.24 -2.46 26.02
N ILE A 325 14.29 -3.09 26.55
CA ILE A 325 14.15 -4.19 27.53
C ILE A 325 13.41 -3.72 28.78
N GLU A 326 13.77 -2.55 29.32
CA GLU A 326 13.12 -1.95 30.50
C GLU A 326 11.63 -1.71 30.25
N SER A 327 11.27 -1.17 29.08
CA SER A 327 9.87 -0.91 28.72
C SER A 327 8.99 -2.16 28.73
N TRP A 328 9.55 -3.32 28.35
CA TRP A 328 8.85 -4.60 28.39
C TRP A 328 8.87 -5.23 29.79
N ALA A 329 10.00 -5.16 30.50
CA ALA A 329 10.12 -5.71 31.85
C ALA A 329 9.12 -5.05 32.81
N GLU A 330 8.89 -3.75 32.68
CA GLU A 330 7.94 -3.00 33.51
C GLU A 330 6.49 -3.03 32.98
N ARG A 331 6.24 -3.65 31.82
CA ARG A 331 4.89 -3.76 31.24
C ARG A 331 4.04 -4.82 31.92
N ASN A 332 4.65 -5.68 32.74
CA ASN A 332 3.99 -6.74 33.53
C ASN A 332 3.06 -7.64 32.67
N LEU A 333 3.60 -8.14 31.55
CA LEU A 333 2.89 -9.06 30.64
C LEU A 333 2.91 -10.52 31.11
#